data_AF-A0A7X1J3N5-F1
#
_entry.id   AF-A0A7X1J3N5-F1
#
_cell.length_a   1.000
_cell.length_b   1.000
_cell.length_c   1.000
_cell.angle_alpha   90.00
_cell.angle_beta   90.00
_cell.angle_gamma   90.00
#
_symmetry.space_group_name_H-M   'P 1'
#
loop_
_entity.id
_entity.type
_entity.pdbx_description
1 polymer ?
#
loop_
_entity_poly.entity_id
_entity_poly.type
_entity_poly.pdbx_seq_one_letter_code
_entity_poly.pdbx_strand_id
1 'polypeptide(L)'
;MGRPGQLTKPNLPPGSHRDLISLLHHLHLLAGLLSVRTIAELARRSPSTVHKALTGTELPDLHVVMAIALVLADAARSDDRDRILDDVDSRVEAMWLEAQREGRPPAPKTVQSVVEETWAEFSRGENPWANVILNPVDYSQLARCPILSVSLRSGLVTVLVSTPDWDALGTVEDPQEWHLLFQTAVIKKLDYFLHVWIKLVPGFDTVANPCPRLTPVAPRTA
;
A
#
# COMPACT_ATOMS: atom_id res chain seq x y z
N MET A 1 11.68 23.65 -20.05
CA MET A 1 12.28 24.47 -18.96
C MET A 1 11.16 24.81 -17.99
N GLY A 2 11.21 24.32 -16.74
CA GLY A 2 10.19 24.62 -15.72
C GLY A 2 10.31 26.06 -15.21
N ARG A 3 9.21 26.63 -14.67
CA ARG A 3 9.22 27.99 -14.11
C ARG A 3 10.16 28.05 -12.88
N PRO A 4 10.98 29.11 -12.72
CA PRO A 4 11.80 29.30 -11.52
C PRO A 4 10.91 29.25 -10.27
N GLY A 5 11.30 28.45 -9.26
CA GLY A 5 10.56 28.30 -8.01
C GLY A 5 9.50 27.18 -7.98
N GLN A 6 9.20 26.55 -9.11
CA GLN A 6 8.26 25.43 -9.16
C GLN A 6 8.93 24.13 -8.71
N LEU A 7 8.49 23.58 -7.59
CA LEU A 7 8.98 22.30 -7.07
C LEU A 7 8.41 21.15 -7.90
N THR A 8 9.24 20.15 -8.19
CA THR A 8 8.78 18.93 -8.86
C THR A 8 8.02 18.07 -7.86
N LYS A 9 6.76 17.79 -8.17
CA LYS A 9 5.93 16.90 -7.37
C LYS A 9 6.45 15.46 -7.47
N PRO A 10 6.55 14.70 -6.36
CA PRO A 10 6.90 13.29 -6.39
C PRO A 10 5.84 12.47 -7.14
N ASN A 11 6.28 11.42 -7.82
CA ASN A 11 5.38 10.44 -8.41
C ASN A 11 4.93 9.46 -7.32
N LEU A 12 3.78 9.73 -6.71
CA LEU A 12 3.18 8.90 -5.66
C LEU A 12 2.02 8.07 -6.23
N PRO A 13 1.78 6.84 -5.72
CA PRO A 13 0.59 6.08 -6.05
C PRO A 13 -0.68 6.86 -5.65
N PRO A 14 -1.84 6.58 -6.28
CA PRO A 14 -3.12 7.14 -5.82
C PRO A 14 -3.35 6.86 -4.32
N GLY A 15 -3.85 7.85 -3.58
CA GLY A 15 -4.10 7.76 -2.14
C GLY A 15 -3.97 9.10 -1.42
N SER A 16 -4.28 9.12 -0.13
CA SER A 16 -4.28 10.30 0.74
C SER A 16 -2.90 10.97 0.82
N HIS A 17 -1.80 10.21 0.72
CA HIS A 17 -0.45 10.81 0.65
C HIS A 17 -0.29 11.66 -0.61
N ARG A 18 -0.74 11.16 -1.77
CA ARG A 18 -0.69 11.93 -3.03
C ARG A 18 -1.59 13.16 -2.95
N ASP A 19 -2.75 13.05 -2.33
CA ASP A 19 -3.70 14.16 -2.18
C ASP A 19 -3.17 15.24 -1.24
N LEU A 20 -2.54 14.84 -0.13
CA LEU A 20 -1.85 15.74 0.79
C LEU A 20 -0.75 16.55 0.08
N ILE A 21 0.14 15.87 -0.67
CA ILE A 21 1.18 16.56 -1.43
C ILE A 21 0.57 17.45 -2.52
N SER A 22 -0.55 17.05 -3.13
CA SER A 22 -1.27 17.89 -4.09
C SER A 22 -1.77 19.19 -3.46
N LEU A 23 -2.33 19.11 -2.26
CA LEU A 23 -2.80 20.26 -1.50
C LEU A 23 -1.65 21.22 -1.17
N LEU A 24 -0.51 20.71 -0.68
CA LEU A 24 0.66 21.56 -0.39
C LEU A 24 1.16 22.30 -1.63
N HIS A 25 1.24 21.62 -2.78
CA HIS A 25 1.64 22.25 -4.05
C HIS A 25 0.60 23.27 -4.53
N HIS A 26 -0.68 23.02 -4.30
CA HIS A 26 -1.74 23.99 -4.59
C HIS A 26 -1.63 25.24 -3.72
N LEU A 27 -1.43 25.08 -2.41
CA LEU A 27 -1.19 26.19 -1.49
C LEU A 27 0.09 26.95 -1.86
N HIS A 28 1.14 26.25 -2.31
CA HIS A 28 2.38 26.86 -2.78
C HIS A 28 2.17 27.74 -4.01
N LEU A 29 1.29 27.33 -4.93
CA LEU A 29 0.88 28.13 -6.08
C LEU A 29 0.09 29.37 -5.64
N LEU A 30 -0.87 29.23 -4.72
CA LEU A 30 -1.66 30.35 -4.20
C LEU A 30 -0.80 31.37 -3.43
N ALA A 31 0.21 30.90 -2.70
CA ALA A 31 1.19 31.73 -2.00
C ALA A 31 2.17 32.47 -2.95
N GLY A 32 2.00 32.37 -4.27
CA GLY A 32 2.87 33.02 -5.24
C GLY A 32 4.24 32.36 -5.41
N LEU A 33 4.33 31.03 -5.20
CA LEU A 33 5.55 30.25 -5.38
C LEU A 33 6.73 30.70 -4.49
N LEU A 34 6.46 30.88 -3.20
CA LEU A 34 7.50 31.21 -2.21
C LEU A 34 8.73 30.29 -2.34
N SER A 35 9.94 30.86 -2.17
CA SER A 35 11.15 30.04 -2.21
C SER A 35 11.19 29.04 -1.03
N VAL A 36 11.83 27.88 -1.21
CA VAL A 36 12.02 26.89 -0.14
C VAL A 36 12.67 27.50 1.10
N ARG A 37 13.61 28.44 0.92
CA ARG A 37 14.26 29.14 2.04
C ARG A 37 13.27 30.00 2.82
N THR A 38 12.42 30.75 2.11
CA THR A 38 11.38 31.59 2.72
C THR A 38 10.37 30.73 3.50
N ILE A 39 9.91 29.63 2.91
CA ILE A 39 8.99 28.69 3.60
C ILE A 39 9.67 28.13 4.85
N ALA A 40 10.94 27.72 4.74
CA ALA A 40 11.70 27.15 5.86
C ALA A 40 11.89 28.14 7.02
N GLU A 41 12.20 29.40 6.72
CA GLU A 41 12.31 30.47 7.71
C GLU A 41 10.98 30.69 8.44
N LEU A 42 9.88 30.84 7.69
CA LEU A 42 8.54 31.08 8.25
C LEU A 42 8.02 29.87 9.05
N ALA A 43 8.23 28.66 8.53
CA ALA A 43 7.83 27.41 9.19
C ALA A 43 8.77 26.99 10.33
N ARG A 44 9.89 27.71 10.54
CA ARG A 44 10.96 27.38 11.49
C ARG A 44 11.46 25.94 11.30
N ARG A 45 11.78 25.58 10.06
CA ARG A 45 12.34 24.28 9.66
C ARG A 45 13.61 24.51 8.83
N SER A 46 14.42 23.47 8.64
CA SER A 46 15.54 23.57 7.72
C SER A 46 15.04 23.58 6.26
N PRO A 47 15.73 24.27 5.34
CA PRO A 47 15.41 24.20 3.91
C PRO A 47 15.41 22.77 3.35
N SER A 48 16.29 21.90 3.87
CA SER A 48 16.32 20.48 3.50
C SER A 48 15.06 19.73 3.93
N THR A 49 14.52 20.01 5.11
CA THR A 49 13.29 19.38 5.63
C THR A 49 12.09 19.80 4.79
N VAL A 50 11.97 21.10 4.48
CA VAL A 50 10.90 21.61 3.62
C VAL A 50 11.01 21.03 2.21
N HIS A 51 12.21 21.01 1.63
CA HIS A 51 12.43 20.40 0.33
C HIS A 51 12.01 18.93 0.33
N LYS A 52 12.51 18.13 1.29
CA LYS A 52 12.16 16.70 1.42
C LYS A 52 10.66 16.50 1.60
N ALA A 53 9.98 17.34 2.37
CA ALA A 53 8.54 17.23 2.57
C ALA A 53 7.71 17.48 1.31
N LEU A 54 8.19 18.34 0.40
CA LEU A 54 7.47 18.73 -0.82
C LEU A 54 7.83 17.89 -2.04
N THR A 55 9.00 17.25 -2.05
CA THR A 55 9.54 16.49 -3.21
C THR A 55 9.82 15.02 -2.92
N GLY A 56 9.82 14.61 -1.65
CA GLY A 56 10.13 13.24 -1.24
C GLY A 56 8.97 12.27 -1.43
N THR A 57 9.29 10.97 -1.47
CA THR A 57 8.30 9.88 -1.59
C THR A 57 7.85 9.33 -0.23
N GLU A 58 8.48 9.74 0.86
CA GLU A 58 8.15 9.34 2.23
C GLU A 58 7.10 10.30 2.81
N LEU A 59 6.14 9.77 3.58
CA LEU A 59 5.17 10.59 4.29
C LEU A 59 5.90 11.45 5.34
N PRO A 60 5.90 12.78 5.24
CA PRO A 60 6.59 13.63 6.21
C PRO A 60 5.82 13.67 7.54
N ASP A 61 6.48 13.98 8.65
CA ASP A 61 5.81 14.08 9.95
C ASP A 61 4.71 15.14 9.96
N LEU A 62 3.60 14.88 10.68
CA LEU A 62 2.44 15.78 10.76
C LEU A 62 2.83 17.22 11.10
N HIS A 63 3.68 17.40 12.13
CA HIS A 63 4.13 18.72 12.59
C HIS A 63 4.99 19.48 11.56
N VAL A 64 5.60 18.79 10.59
CA VAL A 64 6.34 19.42 9.47
C VAL A 64 5.36 19.84 8.39
N VAL A 65 4.47 18.93 7.99
CA VAL A 65 3.45 19.19 6.96
C VAL A 65 2.55 20.35 7.37
N MET A 66 2.08 20.34 8.63
CA MET A 66 1.19 21.37 9.15
C MET A 66 1.86 22.75 9.16
N ALA A 67 3.11 22.82 9.64
CA ALA A 67 3.87 24.07 9.66
C ALA A 67 4.06 24.66 8.26
N ILE A 68 4.30 23.82 7.25
CA ILE A 68 4.41 24.25 5.85
C ILE A 68 3.05 24.70 5.31
N ALA A 69 2.00 23.90 5.51
CA ALA A 69 0.66 24.20 5.01
C ALA A 69 0.11 25.52 5.54
N LEU A 70 0.22 25.76 6.85
CA LEU A 70 -0.25 27.00 7.49
C LEU A 70 0.53 28.21 6.98
N VAL A 71 1.84 28.12 6.80
CA VAL A 71 2.65 29.21 6.20
C VAL A 71 2.21 29.53 4.78
N LEU A 72 1.95 28.51 3.97
CA LEU A 72 1.50 28.70 2.59
C LEU A 72 0.08 29.27 2.52
N ALA A 73 -0.82 28.78 3.37
CA ALA A 73 -2.19 29.30 3.48
C ALA A 73 -2.18 30.76 3.96
N ASP A 74 -1.34 31.10 4.92
CA ASP A 74 -1.17 32.46 5.43
C ASP A 74 -0.70 33.44 4.34
N ALA A 75 0.23 32.98 3.50
CA ALA A 75 0.78 33.77 2.42
C ALA A 75 -0.17 33.95 1.22
N ALA A 76 -1.24 33.15 1.11
CA ALA A 76 -2.14 33.14 -0.04
C ALA A 76 -3.08 34.37 -0.16
N ARG A 77 -3.02 35.33 0.78
CA ARG A 77 -3.81 36.58 0.82
C ARG A 77 -5.31 36.36 0.58
N SER A 78 -6.04 36.08 1.65
CA SER A 78 -7.51 35.95 1.65
C SER A 78 -8.17 36.97 2.55
N ASP A 79 -9.38 37.40 2.18
CA ASP A 79 -10.23 38.29 2.97
C ASP A 79 -10.77 37.60 4.25
N ASP A 80 -10.84 36.27 4.27
CA ASP A 80 -11.24 35.45 5.43
C ASP A 80 -10.10 34.50 5.83
N ARG A 81 -9.05 35.09 6.41
CA ARG A 81 -7.80 34.41 6.76
C ARG A 81 -8.02 33.30 7.78
N ASP A 82 -8.70 33.59 8.88
CA ASP A 82 -8.85 32.64 10.00
C ASP A 82 -9.61 31.38 9.56
N ARG A 83 -10.69 31.56 8.80
CA ARG A 83 -11.44 30.42 8.24
C ARG A 83 -10.61 29.54 7.33
N ILE A 84 -9.74 30.13 6.49
CA ILE A 84 -8.86 29.34 5.61
C ILE A 84 -7.83 28.56 6.42
N LEU A 85 -7.26 29.17 7.46
CA LEU A 85 -6.30 28.49 8.31
C LEU A 85 -6.95 27.29 9.03
N ASP A 86 -8.17 27.45 9.55
CA ASP A 86 -8.93 26.37 10.21
C ASP A 86 -9.30 25.25 9.22
N ASP A 87 -9.72 25.59 7.99
CA ASP A 87 -10.00 24.60 6.93
C ASP A 87 -8.75 23.82 6.54
N VAL A 88 -7.62 24.52 6.33
CA VAL A 88 -6.35 23.91 5.96
C VAL A 88 -5.84 23.01 7.08
N ASP A 89 -5.90 23.45 8.34
CA ASP A 89 -5.50 22.65 9.51
C ASP A 89 -6.29 21.33 9.57
N SER A 90 -7.63 21.42 9.54
CA SER A 90 -8.52 20.26 9.58
C SER A 90 -8.28 19.29 8.42
N ARG A 91 -8.11 19.81 7.20
CA ARG A 91 -7.91 18.99 6.00
C ARG A 91 -6.54 18.32 5.97
N VAL A 92 -5.49 19.03 6.37
CA VAL A 92 -4.14 18.50 6.44
C VAL A 92 -4.06 17.39 7.48
N GLU A 93 -4.64 17.58 8.67
CA GLU A 93 -4.66 16.55 9.70
C GLU A 93 -5.40 15.29 9.21
N ALA A 94 -6.60 15.46 8.64
CA ALA A 94 -7.39 14.35 8.12
C ALA A 94 -6.65 13.56 7.03
N MET A 95 -6.10 14.25 6.02
CA MET A 95 -5.34 13.61 4.94
C MET A 95 -4.07 12.93 5.45
N TRP A 96 -3.40 13.52 6.44
CA TRP A 96 -2.20 12.94 7.01
C TRP A 96 -2.50 11.67 7.81
N LEU A 97 -3.55 11.68 8.63
CA LEU A 97 -3.98 10.50 9.39
C LEU A 97 -4.37 9.35 8.44
N GLU A 98 -5.07 9.65 7.36
CA GLU A 98 -5.42 8.64 6.36
C GLU A 98 -4.20 8.14 5.59
N ALA A 99 -3.30 9.04 5.18
CA ALA A 99 -2.03 8.67 4.56
C ALA A 99 -1.15 7.80 5.48
N GLN A 100 -1.18 8.04 6.79
CA GLN A 100 -0.48 7.23 7.76
C GLN A 100 -1.09 5.82 7.86
N ARG A 101 -2.41 5.69 7.79
CA ARG A 101 -3.11 4.39 7.75
C ARG A 101 -2.78 3.63 6.47
N GLU A 102 -2.91 4.29 5.32
CA GLU A 102 -2.56 3.74 4.00
C GLU A 102 -1.08 3.35 3.91
N GLY A 103 -0.18 4.13 4.50
CA GLY A 103 1.27 3.91 4.44
C GLY A 103 1.79 2.85 5.41
N ARG A 104 1.01 2.47 6.44
CA ARG A 104 1.43 1.47 7.41
C ARG A 104 1.33 0.08 6.77
N PRO A 105 2.43 -0.69 6.68
CA PRO A 105 2.34 -2.03 6.17
C PRO A 105 1.37 -2.85 7.03
N PRO A 106 0.42 -3.58 6.42
CA PRO A 106 -0.49 -4.44 7.16
C PRO A 106 0.31 -5.42 8.03
N ALA A 107 -0.23 -5.73 9.21
CA ALA A 107 0.44 -6.64 10.13
C ALA A 107 0.72 -7.98 9.41
N PRO A 108 1.89 -8.64 9.63
CA PRO A 108 2.24 -9.87 8.92
C PRO A 108 1.17 -10.96 8.98
N LYS A 109 0.45 -11.06 10.11
CA LYS A 109 -0.68 -11.99 10.29
C LYS A 109 -1.88 -11.64 9.40
N THR A 110 -2.17 -10.36 9.21
CA THR A 110 -3.23 -9.89 8.30
C THR A 110 -2.88 -10.22 6.86
N VAL A 111 -1.63 -9.97 6.45
CA VAL A 111 -1.13 -10.34 5.11
C VAL A 111 -1.24 -11.84 4.89
N GLN A 112 -0.77 -12.64 5.86
CA GLN A 112 -0.88 -14.09 5.79
C GLN A 112 -2.34 -14.54 5.62
N SER A 113 -3.26 -14.05 6.46
CA SER A 113 -4.68 -14.40 6.39
C SER A 113 -5.29 -14.06 5.03
N VAL A 114 -5.02 -12.86 4.48
CA VAL A 114 -5.57 -12.45 3.19
C VAL A 114 -4.99 -13.28 2.04
N VAL A 115 -3.70 -13.58 2.08
CA VAL A 115 -3.06 -14.44 1.07
C VAL A 115 -3.66 -15.85 1.08
N GLU A 116 -3.81 -16.45 2.26
CA GLU A 116 -4.41 -17.78 2.43
C GLU A 116 -5.87 -17.81 1.99
N GLU A 117 -6.66 -16.79 2.34
CA GLU A 117 -8.05 -16.64 1.93
C GLU A 117 -8.18 -16.50 0.41
N THR A 118 -7.39 -15.62 -0.20
CA THR A 118 -7.38 -15.40 -1.66
C THR A 118 -6.96 -16.67 -2.40
N TRP A 119 -5.99 -17.42 -1.86
CA TRP A 119 -5.55 -18.69 -2.45
C TRP A 119 -6.66 -19.73 -2.39
N ALA A 120 -7.39 -19.79 -1.28
CA ALA A 120 -8.51 -20.70 -1.12
C ALA A 120 -9.68 -20.37 -2.07
N GLU A 121 -9.96 -19.08 -2.32
CA GLU A 121 -10.95 -18.64 -3.32
C GLU A 121 -10.57 -19.12 -4.73
N PHE A 122 -9.34 -18.82 -5.16
CA PHE A 122 -8.83 -19.25 -6.46
C PHE A 122 -8.87 -20.79 -6.59
N SER A 123 -8.51 -21.51 -5.52
CA SER A 123 -8.55 -22.97 -5.47
C SER A 123 -9.97 -23.55 -5.56
N ARG A 124 -11.01 -22.79 -5.17
CA ARG A 124 -12.41 -23.18 -5.33
C ARG A 124 -12.97 -22.81 -6.71
N GLY A 125 -12.19 -22.16 -7.57
CA GLY A 125 -12.69 -21.57 -8.81
C GLY A 125 -13.55 -20.32 -8.58
N GLU A 126 -13.56 -19.79 -7.36
CA GLU A 126 -14.20 -18.51 -7.04
C GLU A 126 -13.29 -17.41 -7.57
N ASN A 127 -13.61 -16.89 -8.75
CA ASN A 127 -12.92 -15.72 -9.28
C ASN A 127 -13.69 -14.45 -8.86
N PRO A 128 -13.24 -13.70 -7.83
CA PRO A 128 -13.89 -12.45 -7.41
C PRO A 128 -13.89 -11.36 -8.51
N TRP A 129 -13.20 -11.60 -9.63
CA TRP A 129 -13.11 -10.74 -10.79
C TRP A 129 -13.73 -11.34 -12.06
N ALA A 130 -14.55 -12.40 -11.95
CA ALA A 130 -15.27 -13.00 -13.09
C ALA A 130 -16.07 -11.97 -13.91
N ASN A 131 -16.48 -10.86 -13.28
CA ASN A 131 -17.23 -9.78 -13.94
C ASN A 131 -16.35 -8.83 -14.77
N VAL A 132 -15.02 -8.92 -14.67
CA VAL A 132 -14.06 -8.02 -15.34
C VAL A 132 -13.35 -8.71 -16.51
N ILE A 133 -13.31 -10.05 -16.53
CA ILE A 133 -12.63 -10.84 -17.55
C ILE A 133 -13.67 -11.52 -18.44
N LEU A 134 -13.56 -11.33 -19.76
CA LEU A 134 -14.51 -11.86 -20.76
C LEU A 134 -14.57 -13.39 -20.82
N ASN A 135 -13.58 -14.09 -20.28
CA ASN A 135 -13.55 -15.55 -20.14
C ASN A 135 -13.12 -15.94 -18.72
N PRO A 136 -13.99 -16.57 -17.91
CA PRO A 136 -13.59 -17.06 -16.60
C PRO A 136 -12.63 -18.24 -16.79
N VAL A 137 -11.36 -18.02 -16.46
CA VAL A 137 -10.35 -19.09 -16.39
C VAL A 137 -10.56 -19.84 -15.08
N ASP A 138 -10.67 -21.17 -15.15
CA ASP A 138 -10.80 -22.04 -13.98
C ASP A 138 -9.41 -22.29 -13.37
N TYR A 139 -9.22 -21.81 -12.14
CA TYR A 139 -7.98 -21.98 -11.36
C TYR A 139 -8.08 -23.07 -10.30
N SER A 140 -9.09 -23.94 -10.35
CA SER A 140 -9.31 -25.02 -9.37
C SER A 140 -8.12 -25.99 -9.23
N GLN A 141 -7.26 -26.08 -10.25
CA GLN A 141 -6.02 -26.85 -10.19
C GLN A 141 -5.04 -26.35 -9.11
N LEU A 142 -5.15 -25.09 -8.67
CA LEU A 142 -4.39 -24.55 -7.53
C LEU A 142 -4.73 -25.24 -6.20
N ALA A 143 -5.88 -25.91 -6.09
CA ALA A 143 -6.24 -26.72 -4.92
C ALA A 143 -5.23 -27.85 -4.63
N ARG A 144 -4.49 -28.30 -5.66
CA ARG A 144 -3.43 -29.31 -5.54
C ARG A 144 -2.11 -28.74 -5.02
N CYS A 145 -2.03 -27.41 -4.89
CA CYS A 145 -0.81 -26.68 -4.58
C CYS A 145 -0.94 -25.96 -3.22
N PRO A 146 -0.74 -26.64 -2.08
CA PRO A 146 -0.94 -26.02 -0.77
C PRO A 146 0.15 -24.97 -0.47
N ILE A 147 -0.25 -23.87 0.16
CA ILE A 147 0.67 -22.88 0.73
C ILE A 147 1.43 -23.51 1.89
N LEU A 148 2.76 -23.48 1.82
CA LEU A 148 3.66 -23.93 2.88
C LEU A 148 4.00 -22.80 3.85
N SER A 149 4.15 -21.57 3.34
CA SER A 149 4.40 -20.40 4.18
C SER A 149 4.13 -19.09 3.44
N VAL A 150 3.76 -18.05 4.19
CA VAL A 150 3.70 -16.66 3.71
C VAL A 150 4.67 -15.83 4.55
N SER A 151 5.46 -14.98 3.89
CA SER A 151 6.36 -14.06 4.58
C SER A 151 6.31 -12.67 3.96
N LEU A 152 6.41 -11.64 4.80
CA LEU A 152 6.45 -10.24 4.38
C LEU A 152 7.81 -9.65 4.74
N ARG A 153 8.54 -9.11 3.75
CA ARG A 153 9.75 -8.33 3.97
C ARG A 153 9.76 -7.12 3.04
N SER A 154 9.83 -5.91 3.60
CA SER A 154 10.00 -4.67 2.84
C SER A 154 8.99 -4.48 1.69
N GLY A 155 7.71 -4.81 1.91
CA GLY A 155 6.66 -4.70 0.89
C GLY A 155 6.62 -5.84 -0.14
N LEU A 156 7.53 -6.82 -0.03
CA LEU A 156 7.50 -8.07 -0.78
C LEU A 156 6.86 -9.18 0.05
N VAL A 157 5.78 -9.74 -0.46
CA VAL A 157 5.14 -10.95 0.04
C VAL A 157 5.69 -12.14 -0.73
N THR A 158 6.36 -13.05 -0.04
CA THR A 158 6.79 -14.32 -0.62
C THR A 158 5.85 -15.43 -0.16
N VAL A 159 5.17 -16.06 -1.11
CA VAL A 159 4.30 -17.23 -0.90
C VAL A 159 5.06 -18.46 -1.35
N LEU A 160 5.31 -19.38 -0.43
CA LEU A 160 5.92 -20.67 -0.74
C LEU A 160 4.81 -21.70 -0.95
N VAL A 161 4.82 -22.38 -2.09
CA VAL A 161 3.77 -23.30 -2.51
C VAL A 161 4.38 -24.66 -2.86
N SER A 162 3.74 -25.74 -2.41
CA SER A 162 4.11 -27.09 -2.84
C SER A 162 3.48 -27.40 -4.20
N THR A 163 4.24 -28.04 -5.09
CA THR A 163 3.73 -28.57 -6.36
C THR A 163 4.01 -30.07 -6.40
N PRO A 164 3.01 -30.94 -6.16
CA PRO A 164 3.21 -32.38 -5.97
C PRO A 164 3.60 -33.12 -7.25
N ASP A 165 3.21 -32.61 -8.42
CA ASP A 165 3.46 -33.23 -9.72
C ASP A 165 3.69 -32.18 -10.83
N TRP A 166 4.07 -32.66 -12.02
CA TRP A 166 4.38 -31.83 -13.18
C TRP A 166 3.17 -31.06 -13.73
N ASP A 167 1.96 -31.61 -13.60
CA ASP A 167 0.73 -30.92 -14.04
C ASP A 167 0.39 -29.74 -13.12
N ALA A 168 0.56 -29.94 -11.81
CA ALA A 168 0.46 -28.89 -10.80
C ALA A 168 1.56 -27.84 -10.98
N LEU A 169 2.78 -28.26 -11.32
CA LEU A 169 3.86 -27.33 -11.65
C LEU A 169 3.52 -26.49 -12.89
N GLY A 170 3.05 -27.11 -13.97
CA GLY A 170 2.65 -26.41 -15.20
C GLY A 170 1.50 -25.42 -14.98
N THR A 171 0.57 -25.75 -14.09
CA THR A 171 -0.52 -24.85 -13.67
C THR A 171 0.02 -23.57 -13.01
N VAL A 172 1.11 -23.68 -12.24
CA VAL A 172 1.68 -22.55 -11.50
C VAL A 172 2.81 -21.84 -12.26
N GLU A 173 3.52 -22.53 -13.16
CA GLU A 173 4.63 -21.99 -13.94
C GLU A 173 4.20 -21.19 -15.18
N ASP A 174 2.97 -21.35 -15.70
CA ASP A 174 2.47 -20.56 -16.84
C ASP A 174 1.56 -19.40 -16.34
N PRO A 175 2.13 -18.26 -15.91
CA PRO A 175 1.60 -17.57 -14.74
C PRO A 175 1.04 -16.18 -15.01
N GLN A 176 1.20 -15.63 -16.22
CA GLN A 176 1.16 -14.17 -16.37
C GLN A 176 -0.23 -13.59 -16.06
N GLU A 177 -1.29 -14.29 -16.43
CA GLU A 177 -2.64 -13.81 -16.18
C GLU A 177 -3.06 -14.01 -14.72
N TRP A 178 -2.86 -15.20 -14.14
CA TRP A 178 -3.40 -15.49 -12.82
C TRP A 178 -2.54 -14.97 -11.66
N HIS A 179 -1.20 -14.91 -11.79
CA HIS A 179 -0.35 -14.28 -10.77
C HIS A 179 -0.70 -12.79 -10.62
N LEU A 180 -0.93 -12.10 -11.74
CA LEU A 180 -1.31 -10.69 -11.72
C LEU A 180 -2.70 -10.49 -11.08
N LEU A 181 -3.65 -11.36 -11.39
CA LEU A 181 -4.98 -11.34 -10.78
C LEU A 181 -4.93 -11.66 -9.28
N PHE A 182 -4.13 -12.66 -8.88
CA PHE A 182 -3.92 -13.01 -7.49
C PHE A 182 -3.29 -11.84 -6.72
N GLN A 183 -2.22 -11.24 -7.25
CA GLN A 183 -1.60 -10.06 -6.65
C GLN A 183 -2.61 -8.91 -6.53
N THR A 184 -3.40 -8.66 -7.57
CA THR A 184 -4.40 -7.59 -7.58
C THR A 184 -5.53 -7.84 -6.56
N ALA A 185 -5.97 -9.09 -6.41
CA ALA A 185 -6.94 -9.47 -5.39
C ALA A 185 -6.39 -9.24 -3.97
N VAL A 186 -5.14 -9.66 -3.71
CA VAL A 186 -4.47 -9.43 -2.41
C VAL A 186 -4.32 -7.93 -2.13
N ILE A 187 -3.84 -7.14 -3.10
CA ILE A 187 -3.70 -5.68 -2.97
C ILE A 187 -5.05 -5.04 -2.63
N LYS A 188 -6.13 -5.42 -3.35
CA LYS A 188 -7.46 -4.85 -3.11
C LYS A 188 -8.03 -5.23 -1.76
N LYS A 189 -7.84 -6.48 -1.30
CA LYS A 189 -8.31 -6.92 0.02
C LYS A 189 -7.53 -6.27 1.17
N LEU A 190 -6.25 -5.97 0.96
CA LEU A 190 -5.42 -5.29 1.95
C LEU A 190 -5.50 -3.77 1.89
N ASP A 191 -6.06 -3.23 0.79
CA ASP A 191 -5.98 -1.81 0.43
C ASP A 191 -4.54 -1.25 0.57
N TYR A 192 -3.57 -2.07 0.17
CA TYR A 192 -2.14 -1.78 0.37
C TYR A 192 -1.31 -2.31 -0.80
N PHE A 193 -0.47 -1.45 -1.38
CA PHE A 193 0.39 -1.86 -2.47
C PHE A 193 1.52 -2.77 -1.97
N LEU A 194 1.61 -3.96 -2.55
CA LEU A 194 2.68 -4.92 -2.28
C LEU A 194 2.98 -5.71 -3.54
N HIS A 195 4.15 -6.34 -3.57
CA HIS A 195 4.48 -7.32 -4.59
C HIS A 195 4.28 -8.73 -4.05
N VAL A 196 3.62 -9.59 -4.82
CA VAL A 196 3.49 -11.02 -4.49
C VAL A 196 4.45 -11.81 -5.36
N TRP A 197 5.34 -12.55 -4.70
CA TRP A 197 6.24 -13.50 -5.32
C TRP A 197 5.86 -14.91 -4.92
N ILE A 198 5.57 -15.77 -5.89
CA ILE A 198 5.24 -17.17 -5.65
C ILE A 198 6.49 -18.00 -5.91
N LYS A 199 6.90 -18.78 -4.91
CA LYS A 199 8.03 -19.71 -4.98
C LYS A 199 7.52 -21.13 -4.91
N LEU A 200 7.98 -21.96 -5.84
CA LEU A 200 7.57 -23.35 -5.98
C LEU A 200 8.55 -24.31 -5.33
N VAL A 201 8.00 -25.36 -4.73
CA VAL A 201 8.77 -26.49 -4.17
C VAL A 201 8.25 -27.77 -4.83
N PRO A 202 8.93 -28.27 -5.87
CA PRO A 202 8.57 -29.52 -6.53
C PRO A 202 8.70 -30.73 -5.61
N GLY A 203 7.76 -31.67 -5.72
CA GLY A 203 7.85 -32.98 -5.08
C GLY A 203 7.67 -32.98 -3.56
N PHE A 204 7.10 -31.90 -2.99
CA PHE A 204 6.77 -31.85 -1.57
C PHE A 204 5.40 -32.51 -1.31
N ASP A 205 5.41 -33.83 -1.14
CA ASP A 205 4.23 -34.61 -0.76
C ASP A 205 3.82 -34.30 0.69
N THR A 206 2.71 -33.58 0.87
CA THR A 206 2.12 -33.34 2.20
C THR A 206 1.64 -34.63 2.89
N VAL A 207 1.57 -35.73 2.15
CA VAL A 207 1.24 -37.08 2.68
C VAL A 207 2.40 -37.67 3.50
N ALA A 208 3.65 -37.31 3.22
CA ALA A 208 4.83 -37.87 3.90
C ALA A 208 5.29 -37.07 5.13
N ASN A 209 4.77 -35.85 5.32
CA ASN A 209 5.12 -35.00 6.47
C ASN A 209 3.90 -34.19 6.91
N PRO A 210 3.06 -34.73 7.82
CA PRO A 210 1.94 -33.95 8.34
C PRO A 210 2.51 -32.76 9.12
N CYS A 211 2.15 -31.54 8.72
CA CYS A 211 2.28 -30.37 9.59
C CYS A 211 1.75 -30.74 10.99
N PRO A 212 2.43 -30.35 12.08
CA PRO A 212 1.97 -30.68 13.42
C PRO A 212 0.58 -30.08 13.60
N ARG A 213 -0.43 -30.95 13.76
CA ARG A 213 -1.80 -30.55 14.08
C ARG A 213 -1.72 -29.66 15.32
N LEU A 214 -2.24 -28.44 15.21
CA LEU A 214 -2.56 -27.60 16.37
C LEU A 214 -3.38 -28.47 17.32
N THR A 215 -2.80 -28.77 18.47
CA THR A 215 -3.42 -29.61 19.48
C THR A 215 -4.66 -28.87 19.98
N PRO A 216 -5.87 -29.46 19.93
CA PRO A 216 -7.03 -28.80 20.50
C PRO A 216 -6.80 -28.62 22.00
N VAL A 217 -6.82 -27.37 22.45
CA VAL A 217 -6.80 -27.03 23.87
C VAL A 217 -8.00 -27.72 24.51
N ALA A 218 -7.73 -28.64 25.44
CA ALA A 218 -8.77 -29.36 26.17
C ALA A 218 -9.68 -28.35 26.90
N PRO A 219 -11.01 -28.57 26.91
CA PRO A 219 -11.91 -27.71 27.66
C PRO A 219 -11.58 -27.83 29.15
N ARG A 220 -11.33 -26.69 29.78
CA ARG A 220 -11.26 -26.57 31.24
C ARG A 220 -12.61 -27.01 31.82
N THR A 221 -12.63 -28.18 32.46
CA THR A 221 -13.69 -28.54 33.38
C THR A 221 -13.60 -27.65 34.62
N ALA A 222 -14.78 -27.18 35.06
CA ALA A 222 -15.00 -26.34 36.23
C ALA A 222 -14.52 -26.99 37.54
#